data_AF-A0A848UDH9-F1
#
_entry.id   AF-A0A848UDH9-F1
#
_cell.length_a   1.000
_cell.length_b   1.000
_cell.length_c   1.000
_cell.angle_alpha   90.00
_cell.angle_beta   90.00
_cell.angle_gamma   90.00
#
_symmetry.space_group_name_H-M   'P 1'
#
loop_
_entity.id
_entity.type
_entity.pdbx_description
1 polymer ?
#
loop_
_entity_poly.entity_id
_entity_poly.type
_entity_poly.pdbx_seq_one_letter_code
_entity_poly.pdbx_strand_id
1 'polypeptide(L)' 'MIKFTRRQFGAVLGTGAASILLPGGLLGQTRPRVVIVGGGAGGATAARYLAKDAEDQLDITLIDDSDTYTTCFYSNLYLG' A
#
# COMPACT_ATOMS: atom_id res chain seq x y z
N MET A 1 24.86 -32.85 -34.28
CA MET A 1 23.61 -32.22 -34.76
C MET A 1 22.45 -32.82 -33.97
N ILE A 2 21.82 -32.05 -33.08
CA ILE A 2 20.69 -32.55 -32.28
C ILE A 2 19.48 -32.68 -33.23
N LYS A 3 18.99 -33.90 -33.45
CA LYS A 3 17.78 -34.15 -34.25
C LYS A 3 16.54 -34.01 -33.36
N PHE A 4 15.81 -32.92 -33.50
CA PHE A 4 14.51 -32.76 -32.86
C PHE A 4 13.46 -33.62 -33.55
N THR A 5 12.81 -34.50 -32.79
CA THR A 5 11.65 -35.26 -33.28
C THR A 5 10.38 -34.43 -33.12
N ARG A 6 9.39 -34.66 -34.01
CA ARG A 6 8.08 -33.96 -33.99
C ARG A 6 7.40 -34.05 -32.61
N ARG A 7 7.59 -35.16 -31.90
CA ARG A 7 7.06 -35.42 -30.55
C ARG A 7 7.73 -34.53 -29.49
N GLN A 8 9.04 -34.34 -29.57
CA GLN A 8 9.79 -33.45 -28.68
C GLN A 8 9.43 -31.99 -28.95
N PHE A 9 9.23 -31.60 -30.22
CA PHE A 9 8.78 -30.26 -30.59
C PHE A 9 7.38 -29.95 -30.02
N GLY A 10 6.43 -30.88 -30.16
CA GLY A 10 5.10 -30.74 -29.58
C GLY A 10 5.11 -30.69 -28.05
N ALA A 11 5.99 -31.45 -27.39
CA ALA A 11 6.15 -31.41 -25.94
C ALA A 11 6.67 -30.05 -25.45
N VAL A 12 7.68 -29.48 -26.12
CA VAL A 12 8.26 -28.17 -25.77
C VAL A 12 7.29 -27.01 -26.04
N LEU A 13 6.53 -27.06 -27.15
CA LEU A 13 5.48 -26.07 -27.42
C LEU A 13 4.33 -26.16 -26.42
N GLY A 14 3.90 -27.37 -26.05
CA GLY A 14 2.84 -27.60 -25.09
C GLY A 14 3.20 -27.09 -23.68
N THR A 15 4.44 -27.31 -23.23
CA THR A 15 4.90 -26.80 -21.93
C THR A 15 5.16 -25.30 -21.95
N GLY A 16 5.62 -24.73 -23.07
CA GLY A 16 5.80 -23.28 -23.23
C GLY A 16 4.50 -22.49 -23.35
N ALA A 17 3.43 -23.07 -23.91
CA ALA A 17 2.12 -22.44 -23.94
C ALA A 17 1.43 -22.44 -22.55
N ALA A 18 1.69 -23.47 -21.74
CA ALA A 18 1.14 -23.56 -20.38
C ALA A 18 1.72 -22.51 -19.42
N SER A 19 2.96 -22.05 -19.64
CA SER A 19 3.56 -21.00 -18.81
C SER A 19 3.00 -19.60 -19.05
N ILE A 20 2.34 -19.35 -20.20
CA ILE A 20 1.66 -18.08 -20.50
C ILE A 20 0.29 -17.99 -19.77
N LEU A 21 -0.30 -19.15 -19.44
CA LEU A 21 -1.57 -19.24 -18.69
C LEU A 21 -1.38 -19.22 -17.18
N LEU A 22 -0.15 -19.31 -16.68
CA LEU A 22 0.12 -18.95 -15.30
C LEU A 22 -0.23 -17.46 -15.17
N PRO A 23 -1.13 -17.07 -14.26
CA PRO A 23 -1.29 -15.65 -13.96
C PRO A 23 0.09 -15.19 -13.53
N GLY A 24 0.78 -14.42 -14.39
CA GLY A 24 2.04 -13.79 -14.04
C GLY A 24 1.74 -13.07 -12.75
N GLY A 25 2.32 -13.55 -11.65
CA GLY A 25 1.84 -13.24 -10.31
C GLY A 25 1.52 -11.77 -10.25
N LEU A 26 0.23 -11.44 -10.12
CA LEU A 26 -0.18 -10.06 -9.98
C LEU A 26 0.30 -9.68 -8.59
N LEU A 27 1.58 -9.34 -8.50
CA LEU A 27 2.22 -8.80 -7.32
C LEU A 27 1.67 -7.39 -7.18
N GLY A 28 0.40 -7.30 -6.81
CA GLY A 28 -0.22 -6.10 -6.28
C GLY A 28 0.36 -5.83 -4.90
N GLN A 29 1.69 -5.70 -4.81
CA GLN A 29 2.38 -5.17 -3.65
C GLN A 29 2.30 -3.65 -3.73
N THR A 30 1.09 -3.10 -3.73
CA THR A 30 0.94 -1.69 -3.39
C THR A 30 1.24 -1.55 -1.90
N ARG A 31 1.93 -0.47 -1.52
CA ARG A 31 2.17 -0.12 -0.12
C ARG A 31 0.87 -0.30 0.70
N PRO A 32 0.89 -0.99 1.86
CA PRO A 32 -0.27 -1.05 2.72
C PRO A 32 -0.77 0.35 3.03
N ARG A 33 -2.09 0.53 2.96
CA ARG A 33 -2.73 1.85 3.08
C ARG A 33 -3.33 2.02 4.47
N VAL A 34 -3.14 3.20 5.05
CA VAL A 34 -3.75 3.59 6.32
C VAL A 34 -4.49 4.90 6.13
N VAL A 35 -5.78 4.90 6.47
CA VAL A 35 -6.61 6.10 6.46
C VAL A 35 -6.95 6.48 7.90
N ILE A 36 -6.68 7.73 8.26
CA ILE A 36 -6.91 8.29 9.59
C ILE A 36 -7.98 9.36 9.43
N VAL A 37 -9.08 9.23 10.17
CA VAL A 37 -10.20 10.18 10.13
C VAL A 37 -10.18 11.01 11.41
N GLY A 38 -10.01 12.32 11.25
CA GLY A 38 -9.89 13.32 12.31
C GLY A 38 -8.44 13.73 12.60
N GLY A 39 -8.14 15.02 12.48
CA GLY A 39 -6.83 15.63 12.68
C GLY A 39 -6.54 16.11 14.11
N GLY A 40 -7.38 15.74 15.08
CA GLY A 40 -7.17 16.08 16.48
C GLY A 40 -5.98 15.36 17.11
N ALA A 41 -5.79 15.56 18.42
CA ALA A 41 -4.60 15.07 19.14
C ALA A 41 -4.28 13.58 18.90
N GLY A 42 -5.29 12.70 18.88
CA GLY A 42 -5.10 11.28 18.62
C GLY A 42 -4.72 10.96 17.18
N GLY A 43 -5.49 11.47 16.21
CA GLY A 43 -5.28 11.17 14.79
C GLY A 43 -3.98 11.75 14.24
N ALA A 44 -3.66 13.01 14.58
CA ALA A 44 -2.39 13.63 14.22
C ALA A 44 -1.19 12.90 14.84
N THR A 45 -1.32 12.43 16.10
CA THR A 45 -0.27 11.62 16.75
C THR A 45 -0.09 10.29 16.04
N ALA A 46 -1.18 9.56 15.76
CA ALA A 46 -1.11 8.30 15.03
C ALA A 46 -0.46 8.49 13.65
N ALA A 47 -0.86 9.51 12.89
CA ALA A 47 -0.29 9.84 11.58
C ALA A 47 1.22 10.12 11.69
N ARG A 48 1.63 10.91 12.68
CA ARG A 48 3.03 11.27 12.90
C ARG A 48 3.90 10.06 13.19
N TYR A 49 3.46 9.17 14.09
CA TYR A 49 4.24 8.00 14.46
C TYR A 49 4.26 6.94 13.36
N LEU A 50 3.12 6.71 12.70
CA LEU A 50 3.08 5.82 11.53
C LEU A 50 4.00 6.31 10.41
N ALA A 51 3.97 7.61 10.08
CA ALA A 51 4.84 8.15 9.04
C ALA A 51 6.33 8.10 9.43
N LYS A 52 6.64 8.29 10.72
CA LYS A 52 8.00 8.21 11.24
C LYS A 52 8.57 6.79 11.19
N ASP A 53 7.79 5.81 11.65
CA ASP A 53 8.29 4.45 11.90
C ASP A 53 8.15 3.54 10.66
N ALA A 54 7.34 3.93 9.66
CA ALA A 54 7.09 3.12 8.47
C ALA A 54 8.20 3.14 7.41
N GLU A 55 9.18 4.05 7.47
CA GLU A 55 10.26 4.16 6.46
C GLU A 55 9.75 4.09 5.00
N ASP A 56 8.69 4.85 4.67
CA ASP A 56 8.01 4.87 3.35
C ASP A 56 7.36 3.56 2.90
N GLN A 57 7.12 2.62 3.82
CA GLN A 57 6.43 1.36 3.53
C GLN A 57 4.90 1.49 3.55
N LEU A 58 4.35 2.52 4.20
CA LEU A 58 2.91 2.78 4.30
C LEU A 58 2.48 3.96 3.42
N ASP A 59 1.30 3.84 2.82
CA ASP A 59 0.59 4.94 2.16
C ASP A 59 -0.45 5.49 3.14
N ILE A 60 -0.14 6.65 3.73
CA ILE A 60 -0.90 7.22 4.86
C ILE A 60 -1.69 8.43 4.38
N THR A 61 -3.01 8.40 4.59
CA THR A 61 -3.91 9.52 4.31
C THR A 61 -4.59 9.96 5.61
N LEU A 62 -4.43 11.23 5.99
CA LEU A 62 -5.19 11.84 7.09
C LEU A 62 -6.28 12.73 6.48
N ILE A 63 -7.51 12.56 6.96
CA ILE A 63 -8.69 13.32 6.52
C ILE A 63 -9.20 14.10 7.72
N ASP A 64 -9.30 15.42 7.57
CA ASP A 64 -9.95 16.32 8.52
C ASP A 64 -10.80 17.33 7.76
N ASP A 65 -11.79 17.92 8.41
CA ASP A 65 -12.67 18.93 7.80
C ASP A 65 -12.05 20.35 7.78
N SER A 66 -10.97 20.55 8.53
CA SER A 66 -10.28 21.83 8.73
C SER A 66 -8.76 21.65 8.66
N ASP A 67 -8.07 22.61 8.06
CA ASP A 67 -6.59 22.65 8.05
C ASP A 67 -6.00 23.03 9.42
N THR A 68 -6.84 23.58 10.32
CA THR A 68 -6.42 24.06 11.64
C THR A 68 -7.24 23.39 12.74
N TYR A 69 -6.55 22.76 13.69
CA TYR A 69 -7.17 22.15 14.86
C TYR A 69 -7.13 23.10 16.06
N THR A 70 -8.31 23.49 16.55
CA THR A 70 -8.45 24.26 17.80
C THR A 70 -8.53 23.31 18.98
N THR A 71 -7.59 23.42 19.91
CA THR A 71 -7.55 22.53 21.08
C THR A 71 -8.63 22.90 22.10
N CYS A 72 -9.33 21.88 22.63
CA CYS A 72 -10.15 22.07 23.84
C CYS A 72 -9.28 22.26 25.09
N PHE A 73 -8.08 21.68 25.09
CA PHE A 73 -7.12 21.86 26.18
C PHE A 73 -6.75 23.33 26.28
N TYR A 74 -6.78 23.87 27.50
CA TYR A 74 -6.53 25.27 27.79
C TYR A 74 -7.46 26.28 27.09
N SER A 75 -8.58 25.85 26.51
CA SER A 75 -9.54 26.78 25.88
C SER A 75 -10.11 27.80 26.87
N ASN A 76 -10.17 27.47 28.16
CA ASN A 76 -10.59 28.41 29.21
C ASN A 76 -9.67 29.64 29.31
N LEU A 77 -8.37 29.52 28.98
CA LEU A 77 -7.44 30.67 28.97
C LEU A 77 -7.81 31.70 27.89
N TYR A 78 -8.55 31.29 26.87
CA TYR A 78 -9.06 32.19 25.84
C TYR A 78 -10.25 33.03 26.34
N LEU A 79 -11.01 32.52 27.33
CA LEU A 79 -12.20 33.20 27.85
C LEU A 79 -11.88 34.23 28.94
N GLY A 80 -10.79 34.05 29.70
CA GLY A 80 -10.39 34.92 30.81
C GLY A 80 -10.69 34.31 32.17
#